data_AF-A0A1I3R4J9-F1
#
_entry.id   AF-A0A1I3R4J9-F1
#
_cell.length_a   1.000
_cell.length_b   1.000
_cell.length_c   1.000
_cell.angle_alpha   90.00
_cell.angle_beta   90.00
_cell.angle_gamma   90.00
#
_symmetry.space_group_name_H-M   'P 1'
#
loop_
_entity.id
_entity.type
_entity.pdbx_description
1 polymer ?
#
loop_
_entity_poly.entity_id
_entity_poly.type
_entity_poly.pdbx_seq_one_letter_code
_entity_poly.pdbx_strand_id
1 'polypeptide(L)'
;MHMYKKAGTLACLLPFLAICIFVARPPFLYPALPFDSVPKSTVVSSLQENPTDRVKLLAVDGEYAWYGTKASQGLAAERLKSALEAKGWLFLQQEGSGCFFEKDRKKIVITSQMWTREFVFFKAPNWITYETPIRSM
;
A
#
# COMPACT_ATOMS: atom_id res chain seq x y z
N MET A 1 2.54 42.87 -36.31
CA MET A 1 1.46 42.34 -35.45
C MET A 1 1.46 40.81 -35.51
N HIS A 2 2.42 40.15 -34.84
CA HIS A 2 2.65 38.69 -34.94
C HIS A 2 2.75 37.99 -33.56
N MET A 3 2.13 38.54 -32.52
CA MET A 3 2.24 37.99 -31.16
C MET A 3 1.00 37.24 -30.64
N TYR A 4 -0.14 37.24 -31.34
CA TYR A 4 -1.40 36.68 -30.81
C TYR A 4 -1.73 35.24 -31.23
N LYS A 5 -1.07 34.66 -32.24
CA LYS A 5 -1.39 33.28 -32.68
C LYS A 5 -0.83 32.18 -31.77
N LYS A 6 0.24 32.46 -30.99
CA LYS A 6 0.85 31.48 -30.07
C LYS A 6 0.17 31.45 -28.69
N ALA A 7 -0.53 32.53 -28.31
CA ALA A 7 -1.22 32.64 -27.03
C ALA A 7 -2.45 31.72 -26.93
N GLY A 8 -3.17 31.49 -28.05
CA GLY A 8 -4.30 30.57 -28.08
C GLY A 8 -3.92 29.10 -27.92
N THR A 9 -2.72 28.70 -28.35
CA THR A 9 -2.23 27.32 -28.22
C THR A 9 -1.75 27.00 -26.80
N LEU A 10 -1.15 27.98 -26.09
CA LEU A 10 -0.72 27.81 -24.70
C LEU A 10 -1.89 27.69 -23.71
N ALA A 11 -3.02 28.33 -24.01
CA ALA A 11 -4.20 28.36 -23.14
C ALA A 11 -4.89 26.99 -22.98
N CYS A 12 -4.82 26.11 -23.99
CA CYS A 12 -5.38 24.75 -23.91
C CYS A 12 -4.40 23.71 -23.34
N LEU A 13 -3.08 23.98 -23.35
CA LEU A 13 -2.07 23.03 -22.88
C LEU A 13 -2.05 22.89 -21.35
N LEU A 14 -2.27 23.98 -20.62
CA LEU A 14 -2.32 23.98 -19.15
C LEU A 14 -3.49 23.15 -18.57
N PRO A 15 -4.75 23.31 -19.01
CA PRO A 15 -5.83 22.46 -18.53
C PRO A 15 -5.68 21.01 -18.97
N PHE A 16 -5.18 20.76 -20.19
CA PHE A 16 -4.87 19.41 -20.65
C PHE A 16 -3.79 18.75 -19.77
N LEU A 17 -2.71 19.45 -19.46
CA LEU A 17 -1.66 18.98 -18.56
C LEU A 17 -2.21 18.69 -17.15
N ALA A 18 -3.07 19.57 -16.62
CA ALA A 18 -3.71 19.36 -15.33
C ALA A 18 -4.60 18.10 -15.33
N ILE A 19 -5.36 17.87 -16.39
CA ILE A 19 -6.16 16.64 -16.57
C ILE A 19 -5.25 15.42 -16.65
N CYS A 20 -4.17 15.47 -17.42
CA CYS A 20 -3.20 14.38 -17.51
C CYS A 20 -2.60 14.05 -16.14
N ILE A 21 -2.20 15.06 -15.35
CA ILE A 21 -1.66 14.86 -13.99
C ILE A 21 -2.73 14.26 -13.08
N PHE A 22 -3.96 14.77 -13.14
CA PHE A 22 -5.07 14.27 -12.33
C PHE A 22 -5.40 12.80 -12.62
N VAL A 23 -5.41 12.42 -13.90
CA VAL A 23 -5.69 11.03 -14.33
C VAL A 23 -4.51 10.11 -14.05
N ALA A 24 -3.28 10.54 -14.36
CA ALA A 24 -2.09 9.71 -14.20
C ALA A 24 -1.70 9.46 -12.75
N ARG A 25 -2.17 10.31 -11.81
CA ARG A 25 -1.83 10.26 -10.37
C ARG A 25 -0.35 9.96 -10.12
N PRO A 26 0.55 10.84 -10.56
CA PRO A 26 1.98 10.62 -10.44
C PRO A 26 2.44 10.53 -8.97
N PRO A 27 3.54 9.80 -8.68
CA PRO A 27 3.99 9.54 -7.31
C PRO A 27 4.22 10.78 -6.44
N PHE A 28 4.59 11.93 -7.02
CA PHE A 28 4.86 13.15 -6.26
C PHE A 28 3.61 13.74 -5.57
N LEU A 29 2.40 13.33 -5.98
CA LEU A 29 1.14 13.75 -5.33
C LEU A 29 0.82 12.97 -4.06
N TYR A 30 1.56 11.90 -3.78
CA TYR A 30 1.35 11.07 -2.61
C TYR A 30 2.20 11.56 -1.43
N PRO A 31 1.72 11.37 -0.18
CA PRO A 31 2.46 11.75 1.02
C PRO A 31 3.80 11.01 1.12
N ALA A 32 4.63 11.40 2.09
CA ALA A 32 5.87 10.69 2.38
C ALA A 32 5.58 9.21 2.69
N LEU A 33 6.48 8.32 2.30
CA LEU A 33 6.40 6.93 2.72
C LEU A 33 6.83 6.83 4.19
N PRO A 34 6.31 5.84 4.93
CA PRO A 34 6.72 5.57 6.31
C PRO A 34 7.99 4.70 6.38
N PHE A 35 8.66 4.51 5.23
CA PHE A 35 9.87 3.72 5.04
C PHE A 35 10.62 4.24 3.82
N ASP A 36 11.94 4.07 3.80
CA ASP A 36 12.82 4.65 2.78
C ASP A 36 13.54 3.59 1.92
N SER A 37 13.35 2.30 2.22
CA SER A 37 14.07 1.21 1.52
C SER A 37 13.62 0.98 0.08
N VAL A 38 12.44 1.49 -0.31
CA VAL A 38 11.90 1.36 -1.67
C VAL A 38 11.39 2.73 -2.14
N PRO A 39 11.69 3.15 -3.38
CA PRO A 39 11.24 4.45 -3.88
C PRO A 39 9.71 4.51 -4.02
N LYS A 40 9.15 5.71 -3.75
CA LYS A 40 7.71 5.99 -3.82
C LYS A 40 7.07 5.60 -5.15
N SER A 41 7.78 5.78 -6.26
CA SER A 41 7.30 5.39 -7.60
C SER A 41 6.99 3.90 -7.68
N THR A 42 7.90 3.05 -7.21
CA THR A 42 7.71 1.59 -7.21
C THR A 42 6.53 1.16 -6.35
N VAL A 43 6.34 1.79 -5.18
CA VAL A 43 5.20 1.52 -4.30
C VAL A 43 3.89 1.90 -4.99
N VAL A 44 3.80 3.10 -5.58
CA VAL A 44 2.59 3.59 -6.27
C VAL A 44 2.26 2.70 -7.47
N SER A 45 3.24 2.39 -8.32
CA SER A 45 3.05 1.47 -9.45
C SER A 45 2.54 0.10 -9.00
N SER A 46 3.15 -0.49 -7.97
CA SER A 46 2.74 -1.80 -7.44
C SER A 46 1.30 -1.83 -6.93
N LEU A 47 0.83 -0.70 -6.38
CA LEU A 47 -0.53 -0.52 -5.88
C LEU A 47 -1.55 -0.18 -6.99
N GLN A 48 -1.10 0.41 -8.11
CA GLN A 48 -1.93 0.81 -9.25
C GLN A 48 -2.06 -0.30 -10.30
N GLU A 49 -0.99 -1.02 -10.64
CA GLU A 49 -0.93 -2.02 -11.73
C GLU A 49 -1.83 -3.23 -11.52
N ASN A 50 -2.15 -3.53 -10.27
CA ASN A 50 -3.00 -4.66 -9.93
C ASN A 50 -3.82 -4.24 -8.71
N PRO A 51 -5.01 -3.62 -8.91
CA PRO A 51 -5.98 -3.37 -7.86
C PRO A 51 -6.64 -4.68 -7.40
N THR A 52 -5.90 -5.78 -7.41
CA THR A 52 -6.32 -7.03 -6.79
C THR A 52 -6.58 -6.73 -5.33
N ASP A 53 -7.69 -7.25 -4.81
CA ASP A 53 -8.18 -7.04 -3.44
C ASP A 53 -7.31 -7.69 -2.35
N ARG A 54 -6.01 -7.80 -2.58
CA ARG A 54 -5.05 -8.53 -1.77
C ARG A 54 -4.07 -7.57 -1.10
N VAL A 55 -3.47 -8.05 -0.03
CA VAL A 55 -2.36 -7.41 0.65
C VAL A 55 -1.06 -7.79 -0.08
N LYS A 56 -0.25 -6.79 -0.43
CA LYS A 56 1.03 -6.95 -1.14
C LYS A 56 2.19 -6.54 -0.26
N LEU A 57 3.33 -7.22 -0.37
CA LEU A 57 4.59 -6.74 0.18
C LEU A 57 5.05 -5.52 -0.63
N LEU A 58 5.35 -4.42 0.05
CA LEU A 58 5.82 -3.17 -0.55
C LEU A 58 7.32 -2.99 -0.33
N ALA A 59 7.79 -3.30 0.87
CA ALA A 59 9.18 -3.11 1.26
C ALA A 59 9.55 -4.01 2.44
N VAL A 60 10.83 -4.34 2.55
CA VAL A 60 11.45 -4.82 3.79
C VAL A 60 12.41 -3.72 4.25
N ASP A 61 12.30 -3.32 5.51
CA ASP A 61 13.04 -2.20 6.08
C ASP A 61 13.48 -2.57 7.50
N GLY A 62 14.75 -2.98 7.61
CA GLY A 62 15.32 -3.54 8.84
C GLY A 62 14.52 -4.75 9.35
N GLU A 63 14.06 -4.67 10.60
CA GLU A 63 13.30 -5.71 11.28
C GLU A 63 11.82 -5.78 10.86
N TYR A 64 11.38 -4.86 10.00
CA TYR A 64 9.98 -4.75 9.59
C TYR A 64 9.79 -5.05 8.11
N ALA A 65 8.64 -5.62 7.80
CA ALA A 65 8.09 -5.68 6.45
C ALA A 65 6.86 -4.79 6.37
N TRP A 66 6.79 -4.05 5.27
CA TRP A 66 5.69 -3.17 4.95
C TRP A 66 4.83 -3.80 3.88
N TYR A 67 3.55 -3.92 4.18
CA TYR A 67 2.55 -4.39 3.25
C TYR A 67 1.56 -3.28 2.93
N GLY A 68 0.84 -3.40 1.82
CA GLY A 68 -0.21 -2.45 1.47
C GLY A 68 -1.30 -3.03 0.61
N THR A 69 -2.46 -2.37 0.65
CA THR A 69 -3.62 -2.71 -0.18
C THR A 69 -4.40 -1.44 -0.53
N LYS A 70 -5.11 -1.49 -1.66
CA LYS A 70 -6.04 -0.44 -2.07
C LYS A 70 -7.42 -0.73 -1.49
N ALA A 71 -7.73 -0.17 -0.33
CA ALA A 71 -9.01 -0.36 0.35
C ALA A 71 -9.27 0.74 1.40
N SER A 72 -10.52 0.89 1.80
CA SER A 72 -10.86 1.58 3.05
C SER A 72 -10.29 0.83 4.25
N GLN A 73 -10.13 1.50 5.39
CA GLN A 73 -9.50 0.93 6.59
C GLN A 73 -10.16 -0.39 7.06
N GLY A 74 -11.49 -0.44 7.11
CA GLY A 74 -12.21 -1.66 7.52
C GLY A 74 -11.98 -2.82 6.55
N LEU A 75 -12.12 -2.58 5.24
CA LEU A 75 -11.90 -3.61 4.23
C LEU A 75 -10.42 -4.03 4.16
N ALA A 76 -9.48 -3.12 4.43
CA ALA A 76 -8.07 -3.43 4.49
C ALA A 76 -7.76 -4.40 5.66
N ALA A 77 -8.36 -4.18 6.84
CA ALA A 77 -8.21 -5.06 7.99
C ALA A 77 -8.73 -6.47 7.70
N GLU A 78 -9.91 -6.59 7.08
CA GLU A 78 -10.46 -7.87 6.64
C GLU A 78 -9.52 -8.58 5.64
N ARG A 79 -8.98 -7.86 4.66
CA ARG A 79 -8.02 -8.43 3.69
C ARG A 79 -6.74 -8.92 4.36
N LEU A 80 -6.23 -8.18 5.34
CA LEU A 80 -5.06 -8.61 6.12
C LEU A 80 -5.38 -9.89 6.89
N LYS A 81 -6.52 -9.92 7.57
CA LYS A 81 -6.99 -11.09 8.33
C LYS A 81 -7.09 -12.31 7.42
N SER A 82 -7.80 -12.21 6.30
CA SER A 82 -7.92 -13.32 5.33
C SER A 82 -6.57 -13.76 4.77
N ALA A 83 -5.65 -12.82 4.49
CA ALA A 83 -4.31 -13.15 3.98
C ALA A 83 -3.46 -13.92 5.00
N LEU A 84 -3.64 -13.65 6.29
CA LEU A 84 -2.94 -14.33 7.38
C LEU A 84 -3.59 -15.65 7.78
N GLU A 85 -4.91 -15.71 7.82
CA GLU A 85 -5.66 -16.96 8.06
C GLU A 85 -5.34 -18.00 6.98
N ALA A 86 -5.21 -17.58 5.71
CA ALA A 86 -4.75 -18.45 4.62
C ALA A 86 -3.33 -19.01 4.84
N LYS A 87 -2.53 -18.40 5.72
CA LYS A 87 -1.18 -18.86 6.13
C LYS A 87 -1.18 -19.59 7.49
N GLY A 88 -2.35 -19.87 8.06
CA GLY A 88 -2.51 -20.58 9.33
C GLY A 88 -2.38 -19.70 10.58
N TRP A 89 -2.44 -18.37 10.45
CA TRP A 89 -2.45 -17.47 11.59
C TRP A 89 -3.87 -17.27 12.10
N LEU A 90 -4.08 -17.43 13.40
CA LEU A 90 -5.35 -17.15 14.08
C LEU A 90 -5.42 -15.69 14.47
N PHE A 91 -6.46 -14.98 14.03
CA PHE A 91 -6.75 -13.63 14.54
C PHE A 91 -7.26 -13.71 15.98
N LEU A 92 -6.62 -12.98 16.89
CA LEU A 92 -7.00 -12.91 18.29
C LEU A 92 -7.92 -11.72 18.56
N GLN A 93 -7.42 -10.52 18.29
CA GLN A 93 -8.09 -9.26 18.61
C GLN A 93 -7.46 -8.08 17.87
N GLN A 94 -8.15 -6.94 17.89
CA GLN A 94 -7.64 -5.68 17.42
C GLN A 94 -7.78 -4.61 18.51
N GLU A 95 -6.70 -3.89 18.79
CA GLU A 95 -6.67 -2.74 19.69
C GLU A 95 -6.14 -1.52 18.94
N GLY A 96 -6.99 -0.53 18.71
CA GLY A 96 -6.66 0.63 17.88
C GLY A 96 -6.23 0.22 16.47
N SER A 97 -4.99 0.55 16.10
CA SER A 97 -4.38 0.17 14.83
C SER A 97 -3.69 -1.21 14.84
N GLY A 98 -3.50 -1.83 16.01
CA GLY A 98 -2.79 -3.09 16.16
C GLY A 98 -3.70 -4.30 16.04
N CYS A 99 -3.40 -5.20 15.10
CA CYS A 99 -4.05 -6.49 14.93
C CYS A 99 -3.15 -7.60 15.49
N PHE A 100 -3.67 -8.40 16.42
CA PHE A 100 -2.94 -9.47 17.10
C PHE A 100 -3.27 -10.82 16.45
N PHE A 101 -2.23 -11.59 16.15
CA PHE A 101 -2.37 -12.93 15.58
C PHE A 101 -1.51 -13.95 16.33
N GLU A 102 -1.91 -15.22 16.29
CA GLU A 102 -1.18 -16.33 16.88
C GLU A 102 -1.05 -17.52 15.93
N LYS A 103 0.13 -18.14 15.92
CA LYS A 103 0.42 -19.38 15.21
C LYS A 103 1.54 -20.12 15.94
N ASP A 104 1.38 -21.42 16.18
CA ASP A 104 2.40 -22.25 16.83
C ASP A 104 2.96 -21.66 18.14
N ARG A 105 2.08 -21.10 18.98
CA ARG A 105 2.41 -20.37 20.24
C ARG A 105 3.23 -19.09 20.06
N LYS A 106 3.45 -18.63 18.83
CA LYS A 106 4.05 -17.33 18.52
C LYS A 106 2.94 -16.31 18.33
N LYS A 107 3.09 -15.15 18.99
CA LYS A 107 2.18 -14.01 18.82
C LYS A 107 2.87 -12.91 18.03
N ILE A 108 2.10 -12.27 17.16
CA ILE A 108 2.54 -11.11 16.40
C ILE A 108 1.54 -9.97 16.53
N VAL A 109 2.05 -8.76 16.35
CA VAL A 109 1.25 -7.55 16.21
C VAL A 109 1.55 -6.96 14.84
N ILE A 110 0.49 -6.71 14.07
CA ILE A 110 0.57 -5.99 12.81
C ILE A 110 -0.14 -4.66 12.98
N THR A 111 0.57 -3.56 12.75
CA THR A 111 0.01 -2.22 12.88
C THR A 111 -0.48 -1.73 11.53
N SER A 112 -1.78 -1.44 11.45
CA SER A 112 -2.40 -0.78 10.29
C SER A 112 -2.21 0.73 10.35
N GLN A 113 -2.00 1.36 9.20
CA GLN A 113 -1.97 2.82 9.08
C GLN A 113 -2.52 3.26 7.74
N MET A 114 -3.31 4.33 7.75
CA MET A 114 -3.80 4.94 6.52
C MET A 114 -2.69 5.78 5.91
N TRP A 115 -2.29 5.45 4.67
CA TRP A 115 -1.32 6.24 3.93
C TRP A 115 -2.02 7.31 3.09
N THR A 116 -3.10 6.94 2.44
CA THR A 116 -4.04 7.87 1.79
C THR A 116 -5.46 7.38 2.00
N ARG A 117 -6.47 8.14 1.56
CA ARG A 117 -7.88 7.71 1.60
C ARG A 117 -8.15 6.37 0.90
N GLU A 118 -7.31 5.99 -0.06
CA GLU A 118 -7.47 4.77 -0.86
C GLU A 118 -6.48 3.66 -0.50
N PHE A 119 -5.44 3.97 0.28
CA PHE A 119 -4.33 3.04 0.54
C PHE A 119 -4.06 2.93 2.03
N VAL A 120 -4.04 1.68 2.50
CA VAL A 120 -3.71 1.33 3.88
C VAL A 120 -2.46 0.47 3.86
N PHE A 121 -1.51 0.80 4.72
CA PHE A 121 -0.28 0.06 4.93
C PHE A 121 -0.33 -0.71 6.23
N PHE A 122 0.45 -1.79 6.28
CA PHE A 122 0.60 -2.64 7.44
C PHE A 122 2.08 -2.82 7.75
N LYS A 123 2.45 -2.53 9.00
CA LYS A 123 3.78 -2.78 9.54
C LYS A 123 3.75 -4.13 10.27
N ALA A 124 4.56 -5.08 9.82
CA ALA A 124 4.70 -6.37 10.45
C ALA A 124 6.17 -6.71 10.68
N PRO A 125 6.51 -7.64 11.59
CA PRO A 125 7.87 -8.17 11.67
C PRO A 125 8.29 -8.81 10.34
N ASN A 126 9.54 -8.60 9.90
CA ASN A 126 9.97 -9.04 8.57
C ASN A 126 9.94 -10.57 8.40
N TRP A 127 10.09 -11.33 9.48
CA TRP A 127 10.19 -12.78 9.45
C TRP A 127 8.90 -13.47 8.99
N ILE A 128 7.75 -12.79 9.11
CA ILE A 128 6.47 -13.27 8.59
C ILE A 128 6.43 -13.40 7.06
N THR A 129 7.33 -12.69 6.38
CA THR A 129 7.46 -12.72 4.91
C THR A 129 8.01 -14.05 4.44
N TYR A 130 8.90 -14.66 5.23
CA TYR A 130 9.63 -15.88 4.87
C TYR A 130 8.96 -17.16 5.42
N GLU A 131 7.83 -17.03 6.10
CA GLU A 131 6.98 -18.16 6.47
C GLU A 131 6.32 -18.74 5.22
N THR A 132 7.00 -19.70 4.60
CA THR A 132 6.44 -20.56 3.57
C THR A 132 5.40 -21.47 4.25
N PRO A 133 4.23 -21.76 3.66
CA PRO A 133 3.35 -22.77 4.20
C PRO A 133 4.12 -24.08 4.31
N ILE A 134 4.23 -24.63 5.53
CA ILE A 134 4.79 -25.95 5.76
C ILE A 134 3.87 -26.90 4.99
N ARG A 135 4.35 -27.39 3.85
CA ARG A 135 3.69 -28.41 3.07
C ARG A 135 3.61 -29.63 3.99
N SER A 136 2.42 -29.94 4.49
CA SER A 136 2.16 -31.18 5.23
C SER A 136 2.67 -32.34 4.36
N MET A 137 3.71 -33.02 4.83
CA MET A 137 4.12 -34.34 4.35
C MET A 137 3.08 -35.37 4.78
#